data_AF-A0A8H3CEN6-F1
#
_entry.id   AF-A0A8H3CEN6-F1
#
_cell.length_a   1.000
_cell.length_b   1.000
_cell.length_c   1.000
_cell.angle_alpha   90.00
_cell.angle_beta   90.00
_cell.angle_gamma   90.00
#
_symmetry.space_group_name_H-M   'P 1'
#
loop_
_entity.id
_entity.type
_entity.pdbx_description
1 polymer ?
#
loop_
_entity_poly.entity_id
_entity_poly.type
_entity_poly.pdbx_seq_one_letter_code
_entity_poly.pdbx_strand_id
1 'polypeptide(L)'
;ACLLARSGELEGALEYHKRVPELAAHTLISNQIAYLVHARFDIAQAGGDCDRILGWSKSGRFAPLLSQSDILTIMDIIWTDRWVILTVSGVSGLLFLFSRYVFHERFSRRSPEAETLKNRLHELALRSILVADRIQRTAMLHVIDANPCYIEWNDSPKHVNVVDSRLIMSAFSRRLSDDHEADLLVAPEAVLMLRLVALSTDVDTQDLLPGVIQCAIKLGWAVLLSPDFDNDIGTFVQVLFQALRMLISPTHTRPYRLLPHIRTQIVEVIHESDALDLTAHALIHVNPSSSP
;
A
#
# COMPACT_ATOMS: atom_id res chain seq x y z
N ALA A 1 -2.07 -15.43 -24.23
CA ALA A 1 -3.26 -14.61 -23.88
C ALA A 1 -3.06 -14.01 -22.49
N CYS A 2 -3.24 -12.69 -22.32
CA CYS A 2 -3.13 -11.96 -21.05
C CYS A 2 -4.46 -11.96 -20.26
N LEU A 3 -4.48 -11.35 -19.06
CA LEU A 3 -5.67 -11.25 -18.21
C LEU A 3 -6.90 -10.67 -18.95
N LEU A 4 -6.73 -9.52 -19.61
CA LEU A 4 -7.82 -8.87 -20.35
C LEU A 4 -8.35 -9.73 -21.52
N ALA A 5 -7.46 -10.45 -22.22
CA ALA A 5 -7.87 -11.35 -23.29
C ALA A 5 -8.70 -12.53 -22.75
N ARG A 6 -8.35 -13.04 -21.56
CA ARG A 6 -9.08 -14.14 -20.93
C ARG A 6 -10.40 -13.73 -20.30
N SER A 7 -10.56 -12.46 -19.92
CA SER A 7 -11.85 -11.92 -19.49
C SER A 7 -12.75 -11.52 -20.66
N GLY A 8 -12.24 -11.45 -21.89
CA GLY A 8 -12.99 -10.95 -23.04
C GLY A 8 -13.13 -9.42 -23.05
N GLU A 9 -12.27 -8.71 -22.33
CA GLU A 9 -12.32 -7.25 -22.19
C GLU A 9 -11.23 -6.53 -23.01
N LEU A 10 -10.31 -7.28 -23.64
CA LEU A 10 -9.19 -6.70 -24.36
C LEU A 10 -9.64 -5.83 -25.54
N GLU A 11 -10.56 -6.34 -26.37
CA GLU A 11 -11.07 -5.62 -27.53
C GLU A 11 -11.78 -4.33 -27.11
N GLY A 12 -12.60 -4.38 -26.07
CA GLY A 12 -13.28 -3.21 -25.51
C GLY A 12 -12.31 -2.17 -24.96
N ALA A 13 -11.26 -2.60 -24.25
CA ALA A 13 -10.22 -1.70 -23.74
C ALA A 13 -9.45 -1.00 -24.88
N LEU A 14 -9.13 -1.75 -25.96
CA LEU A 14 -8.46 -1.20 -27.14
C LEU A 14 -9.36 -0.24 -27.92
N GLU A 15 -10.66 -0.53 -28.04
CA GLU A 15 -11.62 0.39 -28.66
C GLU A 15 -11.84 1.66 -27.84
N TYR A 16 -11.88 1.54 -26.52
CA TYR A 16 -11.98 2.71 -25.63
C TYR A 16 -10.77 3.64 -25.80
N HIS A 17 -9.55 3.08 -25.88
CA HIS A 17 -8.35 3.87 -26.15
C HIS A 17 -8.43 4.62 -27.49
N LYS A 18 -8.96 4.01 -28.56
CA LYS A 18 -9.16 4.70 -29.85
C LYS A 18 -10.08 5.92 -29.75
N ARG A 19 -10.99 5.95 -28.76
CA ARG A 19 -11.92 7.07 -28.51
C ARG A 19 -11.33 8.15 -27.62
N VAL A 20 -10.30 7.84 -26.84
CA VAL A 20 -9.62 8.77 -25.92
C VAL A 20 -8.10 8.74 -26.17
N PRO A 21 -7.64 9.24 -27.34
CA PRO A 21 -6.23 9.16 -27.72
C PRO A 21 -5.32 10.03 -26.84
N GLU A 22 -5.89 10.98 -26.11
CA GLU A 22 -5.18 11.89 -25.20
C GLU A 22 -4.62 11.17 -23.96
N LEU A 23 -5.22 10.04 -23.58
CA LEU A 23 -4.72 9.20 -22.48
C LEU A 23 -3.75 8.15 -23.02
N ALA A 24 -2.60 8.05 -22.37
CA ALA A 24 -1.60 7.05 -22.72
C ALA A 24 -2.20 5.63 -22.60
N ALA A 25 -1.99 4.80 -23.62
CA ALA A 25 -2.58 3.47 -23.71
C ALA A 25 -2.30 2.59 -22.48
N HIS A 26 -1.08 2.71 -21.90
CA HIS A 26 -0.68 1.95 -20.73
C HIS A 26 -1.49 2.31 -19.48
N THR A 27 -1.88 3.58 -19.30
CA THR A 27 -2.73 4.02 -18.19
C THR A 27 -4.13 3.42 -18.30
N LEU A 28 -4.73 3.47 -19.50
CA LEU A 28 -6.06 2.90 -19.74
C LEU A 28 -6.08 1.38 -19.52
N ILE A 29 -5.11 0.67 -20.11
CA ILE A 29 -4.98 -0.78 -19.95
C ILE A 29 -4.77 -1.14 -18.47
N SER A 30 -3.93 -0.37 -17.77
CA SER A 30 -3.68 -0.57 -16.34
C SER A 30 -4.95 -0.43 -15.49
N ASN A 31 -5.76 0.60 -15.76
CA ASN A 31 -7.00 0.82 -15.02
C ASN A 31 -8.01 -0.29 -15.30
N GLN A 32 -8.11 -0.76 -16.54
CA GLN A 32 -8.97 -1.90 -16.87
C GLN A 32 -8.49 -3.19 -16.16
N ILE A 33 -7.18 -3.42 -16.09
CA ILE A 33 -6.63 -4.55 -15.34
C ILE A 33 -6.97 -4.41 -13.85
N ALA A 34 -6.86 -3.21 -13.26
CA ALA A 34 -7.21 -2.98 -11.86
C ALA A 34 -8.69 -3.24 -11.58
N TYR A 35 -9.60 -2.79 -12.45
CA TYR A 35 -11.04 -3.12 -12.35
C TYR A 35 -11.28 -4.62 -12.42
N LEU A 36 -10.63 -5.30 -13.37
CA LEU A 36 -10.73 -6.74 -13.50
C LEU A 36 -10.23 -7.43 -12.23
N VAL A 37 -9.09 -7.01 -11.67
CA VAL A 37 -8.54 -7.57 -10.43
C VAL A 37 -9.50 -7.40 -9.26
N HIS A 38 -10.03 -6.19 -9.07
CA HIS A 38 -11.04 -5.91 -8.05
C HIS A 38 -12.25 -6.85 -8.18
N ALA A 39 -12.85 -6.94 -9.37
CA ALA A 39 -13.98 -7.83 -9.64
C ALA A 39 -13.64 -9.32 -9.39
N ARG A 40 -12.39 -9.75 -9.63
CA ARG A 40 -11.97 -11.13 -9.32
C ARG A 40 -11.87 -11.39 -7.83
N PHE A 41 -11.47 -10.40 -7.03
CA PHE A 41 -11.50 -10.53 -5.58
C PHE A 41 -12.92 -10.54 -5.02
N ASP A 42 -13.84 -9.74 -5.56
CA ASP A 42 -15.25 -9.80 -5.17
C ASP A 42 -15.86 -11.18 -5.42
N ILE A 43 -15.56 -11.77 -6.58
CA ILE A 43 -15.95 -13.16 -6.89
C ILE A 43 -15.37 -14.13 -5.85
N ALA A 44 -14.10 -13.98 -5.48
CA ALA A 44 -13.45 -14.83 -4.49
C ALA A 44 -14.11 -14.71 -3.10
N GLN A 45 -14.43 -13.49 -2.67
CA GLN A 45 -15.12 -13.21 -1.41
C GLN A 45 -16.54 -13.80 -1.39
N ALA A 46 -17.22 -13.82 -2.54
CA ALA A 46 -18.52 -14.49 -2.71
C ALA A 46 -18.41 -16.02 -2.82
N GLY A 47 -17.23 -16.62 -2.64
CA GLY A 47 -16.99 -18.06 -2.72
C GLY A 47 -16.82 -18.61 -4.14
N GLY A 48 -16.66 -17.74 -5.14
CA GLY A 48 -16.43 -18.11 -6.53
C GLY A 48 -14.97 -18.39 -6.88
N ASP A 49 -14.76 -18.95 -8.07
CA ASP A 49 -13.43 -19.29 -8.59
C ASP A 49 -12.76 -18.11 -9.31
N CYS A 50 -11.88 -17.42 -8.58
CA CYS A 50 -11.04 -16.34 -9.12
C CYS A 50 -9.78 -16.84 -9.86
N ASP A 51 -9.38 -18.10 -9.65
CA ASP A 51 -8.15 -18.68 -10.20
C ASP A 51 -8.35 -19.22 -11.63
N ARG A 52 -9.61 -19.36 -12.05
CA ARG A 52 -9.97 -19.76 -13.41
C ARG A 52 -9.35 -18.87 -14.49
N ILE A 53 -9.32 -17.54 -14.29
CA ILE A 53 -8.73 -16.62 -15.28
C ILE A 53 -7.21 -16.79 -15.36
N LEU A 54 -6.57 -17.22 -14.27
CA LEU A 54 -5.14 -17.53 -14.22
C LEU A 54 -4.81 -18.87 -14.89
N GLY A 55 -5.80 -19.71 -15.14
CA GLY A 55 -5.62 -21.05 -15.67
C GLY A 55 -5.14 -22.06 -14.63
N TRP A 56 -5.42 -21.81 -13.34
CA TRP A 56 -5.04 -22.70 -12.23
C TRP A 56 -6.21 -23.50 -11.67
N SER A 57 -7.42 -23.26 -12.16
CA SER A 57 -8.60 -24.03 -11.78
C SER A 57 -8.53 -25.46 -12.35
N LYS A 58 -8.89 -26.46 -11.53
CA LYS A 58 -8.88 -27.89 -11.90
C LYS A 58 -9.82 -28.21 -13.07
N SER A 59 -10.84 -27.39 -13.30
CA SER A 59 -11.81 -27.49 -14.41
C SER A 59 -11.62 -26.41 -15.47
N GLY A 60 -10.48 -25.71 -15.44
CA GLY A 60 -10.19 -24.56 -16.28
C GLY A 60 -9.98 -24.91 -17.76
N ARG A 61 -10.52 -24.06 -18.64
CA ARG A 61 -10.28 -24.13 -20.10
C ARG A 61 -8.94 -23.53 -20.52
N PHE A 62 -8.27 -22.81 -19.64
CA PHE A 62 -7.06 -22.06 -19.95
C PHE A 62 -5.84 -22.74 -19.35
N ALA A 63 -4.76 -22.83 -20.13
CA ALA A 63 -3.44 -23.11 -19.59
C ALA A 63 -3.03 -22.01 -18.58
N PRO A 64 -2.12 -22.28 -17.62
CA PRO A 64 -1.59 -21.26 -16.72
C PRO A 64 -1.08 -20.01 -17.47
N LEU A 65 -1.33 -18.80 -16.95
CA LEU A 65 -0.77 -17.56 -17.50
C LEU A 65 0.74 -17.54 -17.43
N LEU A 66 1.27 -18.00 -16.30
CA LEU A 66 2.68 -18.19 -16.01
C LEU A 66 2.83 -19.50 -15.22
N SER A 67 3.99 -20.14 -15.36
CA SER A 67 4.33 -21.27 -14.50
C SER A 67 4.61 -20.78 -13.08
N GLN A 68 4.49 -21.66 -12.09
CA GLN A 68 4.79 -21.33 -10.69
C GLN A 68 6.27 -20.90 -10.51
N SER A 69 7.20 -21.53 -11.25
CA SER A 69 8.61 -21.15 -11.23
C SER A 69 8.86 -19.76 -11.82
N ASP A 70 8.15 -19.39 -12.88
CA ASP A 70 8.27 -18.04 -13.46
C ASP A 70 7.74 -16.99 -12.49
N ILE A 71 6.64 -17.28 -11.79
CA ILE A 71 6.06 -16.36 -10.82
C ILE A 71 7.01 -16.10 -9.66
N LEU A 72 7.58 -17.17 -9.10
CA LEU A 72 8.57 -17.06 -8.04
C LEU A 72 9.78 -16.25 -8.52
N THR A 73 10.26 -16.53 -9.73
CA THR A 73 11.40 -15.81 -10.33
C THR A 73 11.11 -14.32 -10.50
N ILE A 74 9.94 -13.95 -11.05
CA ILE A 74 9.57 -12.54 -11.23
C ILE A 74 9.40 -11.85 -9.86
N MET A 75 8.81 -12.54 -8.88
CA MET A 75 8.66 -12.02 -7.53
C MET A 75 10.02 -11.78 -6.86
N ASP A 76 11.00 -12.66 -7.05
CA ASP A 76 12.36 -12.50 -6.53
C ASP A 76 13.10 -11.33 -7.21
N ILE A 77 12.95 -11.18 -8.52
CA ILE A 77 13.50 -10.03 -9.28
C ILE A 77 12.93 -8.72 -8.72
N ILE A 78 11.60 -8.63 -8.60
CA ILE A 78 10.92 -7.44 -8.10
C ILE A 78 11.27 -7.19 -6.64
N TRP A 79 11.40 -8.22 -5.82
CA TRP A 79 11.76 -8.07 -4.42
C TRP A 79 13.16 -7.48 -4.24
N THR A 80 14.10 -7.91 -5.08
CA THR A 80 15.49 -7.43 -5.09
C THR A 80 15.55 -5.94 -5.40
N ASP A 81 14.80 -5.51 -6.42
CA ASP A 81 14.73 -4.11 -6.86
C ASP A 81 13.39 -3.44 -6.51
N ARG A 82 12.86 -3.72 -5.31
CA ARG A 82 11.50 -3.33 -4.91
C ARG A 82 11.23 -1.83 -4.84
N TRP A 83 12.27 -1.01 -4.89
CA TRP A 83 12.14 0.45 -5.04
C TRP A 83 11.54 0.84 -6.40
N VAL A 84 11.71 0.01 -7.44
CA VAL A 84 11.13 0.22 -8.79
C VAL A 84 9.60 0.24 -8.76
N ILE A 85 8.95 -0.45 -7.80
CA ILE A 85 7.49 -0.36 -7.65
C ILE A 85 7.02 1.09 -7.44
N LEU A 86 7.84 1.93 -6.80
CA LEU A 86 7.52 3.34 -6.55
C LEU A 86 7.69 4.22 -7.80
N THR A 87 8.19 3.67 -8.90
CA THR A 87 8.40 4.40 -10.16
C THR A 87 7.51 3.90 -11.30
N VAL A 88 6.76 2.82 -11.09
CA VAL A 88 5.86 2.24 -12.09
C VAL A 88 4.41 2.23 -11.62
N SER A 89 3.50 2.63 -12.49
CA SER A 89 2.05 2.46 -12.28
C SER A 89 1.58 1.13 -12.87
N GLY A 90 0.47 0.59 -12.36
CA GLY A 90 -0.23 -0.51 -13.03
C GLY A 90 0.26 -1.91 -12.76
N VAL A 91 0.83 -2.13 -11.59
CA VAL A 91 1.29 -3.46 -11.14
C VAL A 91 0.14 -4.34 -10.60
N SER A 92 -1.11 -3.90 -10.70
CA SER A 92 -2.26 -4.56 -10.07
C SER A 92 -2.47 -6.00 -10.54
N GLY A 93 -2.38 -6.24 -11.85
CA GLY A 93 -2.51 -7.59 -12.42
C GLY A 93 -1.38 -8.53 -12.00
N LEU A 94 -0.17 -8.00 -11.82
CA LEU A 94 0.98 -8.77 -11.36
C LEU A 94 0.87 -9.12 -9.88
N LEU A 95 0.50 -8.15 -9.04
CA LEU A 95 0.30 -8.37 -7.61
C LEU A 95 -0.92 -9.26 -7.33
N PHE A 96 -1.94 -9.23 -8.19
CA PHE A 96 -3.02 -10.23 -8.17
C PHE A 96 -2.48 -11.64 -8.40
N LEU A 97 -1.65 -11.84 -9.44
CA LEU A 97 -1.05 -13.14 -9.71
C LEU A 97 -0.21 -13.63 -8.53
N PHE A 98 0.62 -12.75 -7.94
CA PHE A 98 1.42 -13.08 -6.76
C PHE A 98 0.55 -13.40 -5.54
N SER A 99 -0.51 -12.63 -5.30
CA SER A 99 -1.50 -12.89 -4.26
C SER A 99 -2.08 -14.28 -4.35
N ARG A 100 -2.53 -14.68 -5.56
CA ARG A 100 -3.10 -16.02 -5.75
C ARG A 100 -2.03 -17.10 -5.58
N TYR A 101 -0.81 -16.87 -6.05
CA TYR A 101 0.30 -17.82 -5.86
C TYR A 101 0.62 -18.04 -4.37
N VAL A 102 0.83 -16.95 -3.62
CA VAL A 102 1.09 -16.99 -2.18
C VAL A 102 -0.05 -17.65 -1.41
N PHE A 103 -1.30 -17.37 -1.80
CA PHE A 103 -2.48 -18.03 -1.25
C PHE A 103 -2.38 -19.55 -1.41
N HIS A 104 -2.13 -20.06 -2.62
CA HIS A 104 -1.99 -21.51 -2.88
C HIS A 104 -0.81 -22.16 -2.14
N GLU A 105 0.33 -21.48 -2.08
CA GLU A 105 1.50 -21.95 -1.33
C GLU A 105 1.19 -22.08 0.17
N ARG A 106 0.48 -21.11 0.76
CA ARG A 106 0.09 -21.15 2.18
C ARG A 106 -0.79 -22.34 2.53
N PHE A 107 -1.76 -22.68 1.68
CA PHE A 107 -2.62 -23.86 1.90
C PHE A 107 -1.84 -25.16 1.74
N SER A 108 -0.83 -25.16 0.88
CA SER A 108 -0.05 -26.34 0.56
C SER A 108 1.06 -26.60 1.59
N ARG A 109 1.66 -25.54 2.15
CA ARG A 109 2.84 -25.60 3.01
C ARG A 109 2.77 -24.48 4.07
N ARG A 110 2.57 -24.84 5.34
CA ARG A 110 2.84 -23.94 6.47
C ARG A 110 4.35 -23.89 6.74
N SER A 111 5.12 -23.41 5.77
CA SER A 111 6.58 -23.30 5.87
C SER A 111 7.01 -21.85 6.17
N PRO A 112 8.19 -21.63 6.77
CA PRO A 112 8.79 -20.29 6.91
C PRO A 112 8.97 -19.56 5.58
N GLU A 113 9.16 -20.31 4.49
CA GLU A 113 9.27 -19.77 3.13
C GLU A 113 7.96 -19.14 2.65
N ALA A 114 6.81 -19.79 2.93
CA ALA A 114 5.50 -19.24 2.58
C ALA A 114 5.20 -17.94 3.35
N GLU A 115 5.60 -17.87 4.62
CA GLU A 115 5.50 -16.64 5.43
C GLU A 115 6.43 -15.54 4.91
N THR A 116 7.65 -15.89 4.48
CA THR A 116 8.57 -14.95 3.83
C THR A 116 7.96 -14.38 2.56
N LEU A 117 7.40 -15.22 1.69
CA LEU A 117 6.74 -14.78 0.45
C LEU A 117 5.56 -13.86 0.75
N LYS A 118 4.75 -14.19 1.75
CA LYS A 118 3.64 -13.33 2.19
C LYS A 118 4.13 -11.96 2.66
N ASN A 119 5.18 -11.90 3.47
CA ASN A 119 5.76 -10.64 3.94
C ASN A 119 6.28 -9.79 2.79
N ARG A 120 6.94 -10.41 1.81
CA ARG A 120 7.42 -9.74 0.59
C ARG A 120 6.24 -9.17 -0.20
N LEU A 121 5.24 -9.99 -0.51
CA LEU A 121 4.04 -9.55 -1.24
C LEU A 121 3.34 -8.39 -0.53
N HIS A 122 3.19 -8.49 0.80
CA HIS A 122 2.57 -7.44 1.61
C HIS A 122 3.31 -6.11 1.46
N GLU A 123 4.64 -6.10 1.54
CA GLU A 123 5.44 -4.89 1.35
C GLU A 123 5.33 -4.34 -0.09
N LEU A 124 5.35 -5.19 -1.10
CA LEU A 124 5.20 -4.78 -2.50
C LEU A 124 3.83 -4.11 -2.75
N ALA A 125 2.76 -4.66 -2.17
CA ALA A 125 1.43 -4.09 -2.26
C ALA A 125 1.33 -2.75 -1.52
N LEU A 126 1.92 -2.64 -0.32
CA LEU A 126 1.98 -1.38 0.43
C LEU A 126 2.72 -0.28 -0.32
N ARG A 127 3.88 -0.60 -0.92
CA ARG A 127 4.64 0.34 -1.76
C ARG A 127 3.79 0.82 -2.95
N SER A 128 3.02 -0.09 -3.54
CA SER A 128 2.15 0.23 -4.68
C SER A 128 1.04 1.21 -4.31
N ILE A 129 0.47 1.14 -3.09
CA ILE A 129 -0.55 2.09 -2.61
C ILE A 129 -0.04 3.55 -2.66
N LEU A 130 1.26 3.79 -2.42
CA LEU A 130 1.82 5.13 -2.45
C LEU A 130 1.80 5.79 -3.83
N VAL A 131 1.74 5.00 -4.91
CA VAL A 131 1.83 5.50 -6.30
C VAL A 131 0.65 5.10 -7.20
N ALA A 132 -0.20 4.18 -6.76
CA ALA A 132 -1.39 3.72 -7.47
C ALA A 132 -2.49 4.78 -7.58
N ASP A 133 -3.16 4.90 -8.73
CA ASP A 133 -4.41 5.66 -8.78
C ASP A 133 -5.51 5.00 -7.93
N ARG A 134 -6.65 5.68 -7.78
CA ARG A 134 -7.78 5.24 -6.94
C ARG A 134 -8.22 3.79 -7.23
N ILE A 135 -8.35 3.41 -8.51
CA ILE A 135 -8.85 2.08 -8.89
C ILE A 135 -7.79 1.02 -8.59
N GLN A 136 -6.53 1.34 -8.88
CA GLN A 136 -5.40 0.49 -8.54
C GLN A 136 -5.27 0.31 -7.02
N ARG A 137 -5.50 1.35 -6.21
CA ARG A 137 -5.46 1.25 -4.74
C ARG A 137 -6.50 0.27 -4.20
N THR A 138 -7.74 0.33 -4.66
CA THR A 138 -8.77 -0.65 -4.27
C THR A 138 -8.32 -2.08 -4.57
N ALA A 139 -7.75 -2.32 -5.75
CA ALA A 139 -7.19 -3.64 -6.08
C ALA A 139 -6.03 -4.04 -5.13
N MET A 140 -5.19 -3.09 -4.70
CA MET A 140 -4.10 -3.35 -3.75
C MET A 140 -4.58 -3.68 -2.34
N LEU A 141 -5.66 -3.03 -1.89
CA LEU A 141 -6.30 -3.37 -0.62
C LEU A 141 -6.75 -4.83 -0.63
N HIS A 142 -7.42 -5.29 -1.70
CA HIS A 142 -7.79 -6.70 -1.80
C HIS A 142 -6.60 -7.66 -1.82
N VAL A 143 -5.48 -7.27 -2.46
CA VAL A 143 -4.23 -8.08 -2.41
C VAL A 143 -3.75 -8.24 -0.98
N ILE A 144 -3.76 -7.14 -0.20
CA ILE A 144 -3.36 -7.11 1.21
C ILE A 144 -4.32 -7.94 2.07
N ASP A 145 -5.63 -7.74 1.92
CA ASP A 145 -6.66 -8.42 2.70
C ASP A 145 -6.69 -9.92 2.45
N ALA A 146 -6.43 -10.34 1.21
CA ALA A 146 -6.31 -11.75 0.85
C ALA A 146 -5.04 -12.41 1.43
N ASN A 147 -4.02 -11.63 1.80
CA ASN A 147 -2.72 -12.10 2.27
C ASN A 147 -2.27 -11.37 3.54
N PRO A 148 -3.03 -11.48 4.65
CA PRO A 148 -2.77 -10.66 5.80
C PRO A 148 -1.48 -11.07 6.53
N CYS A 149 -0.71 -10.07 6.93
CA CYS A 149 0.57 -10.21 7.64
C CYS A 149 0.40 -9.73 9.09
N TYR A 150 0.78 -10.55 10.07
CA TYR A 150 0.33 -10.32 11.46
C TYR A 150 1.42 -10.09 12.52
N ILE A 151 2.71 -10.39 12.30
CA ILE A 151 3.66 -10.36 13.43
C ILE A 151 5.03 -9.77 13.06
N GLU A 152 5.74 -10.32 12.08
CA GLU A 152 7.18 -10.02 11.89
C GLU A 152 7.46 -8.83 10.96
N TRP A 153 6.45 -8.28 10.30
CA TRP A 153 6.68 -7.23 9.31
C TRP A 153 7.10 -5.91 9.94
N ASN A 154 6.73 -5.61 11.19
CA ASN A 154 7.07 -4.32 11.81
C ASN A 154 8.51 -4.24 12.36
N ASP A 155 9.25 -5.35 12.36
CA ASP A 155 10.52 -5.47 13.10
C ASP A 155 11.75 -5.01 12.30
N SER A 156 11.59 -4.74 10.99
CA SER A 156 12.70 -4.38 10.11
C SER A 156 12.45 -3.07 9.35
N PRO A 157 13.52 -2.34 9.00
CA PRO A 157 13.42 -1.21 8.09
C PRO A 157 12.73 -1.62 6.78
N LYS A 158 11.95 -0.70 6.22
CA LYS A 158 11.26 -0.90 4.93
C LYS A 158 11.93 -0.24 3.75
N HIS A 159 13.10 0.36 3.95
CA HIS A 159 13.97 0.82 2.87
C HIS A 159 15.10 -0.19 2.60
N VAL A 160 15.56 -0.28 1.36
CA VAL A 160 16.82 -0.97 0.98
C VAL A 160 18.04 -0.12 1.31
N ASN A 161 17.93 1.18 1.04
CA ASN A 161 18.99 2.16 1.15
C ASN A 161 18.38 3.57 1.27
N VAL A 162 19.23 4.59 1.40
CA VAL A 162 18.82 5.99 1.50
C VAL A 162 17.96 6.46 0.32
N VAL A 163 18.23 5.99 -0.90
CA VAL A 163 17.46 6.38 -2.10
C VAL A 163 16.04 5.84 -2.01
N ASP A 164 15.88 4.57 -1.63
CA ASP A 164 14.58 3.94 -1.42
C ASP A 164 13.81 4.61 -0.27
N SER A 165 14.48 4.94 0.84
CA SER A 165 13.87 5.74 1.94
C SER A 165 13.33 7.07 1.43
N ARG A 166 14.13 7.83 0.68
CA ARG A 166 13.71 9.11 0.08
C ARG A 166 12.53 8.93 -0.87
N LEU A 167 12.52 7.87 -1.68
CA LEU A 167 11.43 7.59 -2.62
C LEU A 167 10.12 7.30 -1.89
N ILE A 168 10.15 6.48 -0.84
CA ILE A 168 8.96 6.16 -0.03
C ILE A 168 8.41 7.43 0.63
N MET A 169 9.26 8.21 1.30
CA MET A 169 8.88 9.45 1.97
C MET A 169 8.34 10.49 0.98
N SER A 170 8.99 10.64 -0.17
CA SER A 170 8.55 11.58 -1.21
C SER A 170 7.24 11.15 -1.86
N ALA A 171 7.03 9.85 -2.09
CA ALA A 171 5.78 9.33 -2.62
C ALA A 171 4.62 9.55 -1.64
N PHE A 172 4.86 9.30 -0.35
CA PHE A 172 3.89 9.62 0.71
C PHE A 172 3.53 11.10 0.74
N SER A 173 4.52 12.00 0.78
CA SER A 173 4.26 13.44 0.80
C SER A 173 3.57 13.92 -0.48
N ARG A 174 3.99 13.45 -1.66
CA ARG A 174 3.36 13.83 -2.93
C ARG A 174 1.87 13.45 -2.96
N ARG A 175 1.54 12.25 -2.48
CA ARG A 175 0.16 11.77 -2.40
C ARG A 175 -0.73 12.69 -1.58
N LEU A 176 -0.20 13.17 -0.45
CA LEU A 176 -0.95 13.98 0.51
C LEU A 176 -0.84 15.49 0.24
N SER A 177 -0.06 15.88 -0.75
CA SER A 177 0.04 17.28 -1.19
C SER A 177 -1.04 17.64 -2.22
N ASP A 178 -1.69 16.65 -2.82
CA ASP A 178 -2.85 16.86 -3.68
C ASP A 178 -4.11 16.78 -2.81
N ASP A 179 -4.68 17.95 -2.48
CA ASP A 179 -5.85 18.06 -1.59
C ASP A 179 -7.03 17.21 -2.09
N HIS A 180 -7.16 16.98 -3.41
CA HIS A 180 -8.22 16.15 -3.96
C HIS A 180 -7.99 14.65 -3.72
N GLU A 181 -6.73 14.20 -3.62
CA GLU A 181 -6.43 12.79 -3.32
C GLU A 181 -6.50 12.49 -1.83
N ALA A 182 -6.17 13.45 -0.95
CA ALA A 182 -6.22 13.29 0.49
C ALA A 182 -7.65 13.04 1.00
N ASP A 183 -8.63 13.77 0.47
CA ASP A 183 -10.05 13.62 0.80
C ASP A 183 -10.65 12.29 0.32
N LEU A 184 -9.99 11.64 -0.65
CA LEU A 184 -10.42 10.36 -1.22
C LEU A 184 -9.80 9.15 -0.50
N LEU A 185 -8.90 9.36 0.46
CA LEU A 185 -8.30 8.27 1.21
C LEU A 185 -9.27 7.74 2.25
N VAL A 186 -9.58 6.44 2.15
CA VAL A 186 -10.26 5.72 3.23
C VAL A 186 -9.24 5.35 4.32
N ALA A 187 -9.71 5.23 5.57
CA ALA A 187 -8.82 4.96 6.70
C ALA A 187 -7.93 3.71 6.57
N PRO A 188 -8.35 2.59 5.95
CA PRO A 188 -7.45 1.48 5.69
C PRO A 188 -6.22 1.89 4.86
N GLU A 189 -6.38 2.71 3.82
CA GLU A 189 -5.28 3.22 3.00
C GLU A 189 -4.35 4.09 3.85
N ALA A 190 -4.93 5.00 4.64
CA ALA A 190 -4.21 5.90 5.52
C ALA A 190 -3.34 5.14 6.55
N VAL A 191 -3.92 4.13 7.21
CA VAL A 191 -3.23 3.26 8.18
C VAL A 191 -2.03 2.57 7.52
N LEU A 192 -2.22 2.01 6.33
CA LEU A 192 -1.18 1.27 5.61
C LEU A 192 -0.03 2.18 5.19
N MET A 193 -0.34 3.37 4.66
CA MET A 193 0.65 4.37 4.27
C MET A 193 1.47 4.87 5.47
N LEU A 194 0.80 5.20 6.59
CA LEU A 194 1.45 5.67 7.83
C LEU A 194 2.41 4.62 8.39
N ARG A 195 2.03 3.35 8.39
CA ARG A 195 2.92 2.25 8.82
C ARG A 195 4.16 2.14 7.94
N LEU A 196 3.98 2.15 6.62
CA LEU A 196 5.08 2.02 5.68
C LEU A 196 6.08 3.19 5.80
N VAL A 197 5.59 4.43 5.78
CA VAL A 197 6.48 5.61 5.80
C VAL A 197 7.28 5.68 7.11
N ALA A 198 6.65 5.37 8.24
CA ALA A 198 7.29 5.42 9.54
C ALA A 198 8.42 4.37 9.68
N LEU A 199 8.23 3.19 9.10
CA LEU A 199 9.25 2.14 9.06
C LEU A 199 10.31 2.34 7.96
N SER A 200 10.19 3.40 7.15
CA SER A 200 11.10 3.68 6.04
C SER A 200 12.12 4.77 6.36
N THR A 201 12.13 5.31 7.58
CA THR A 201 13.02 6.40 8.01
C THR A 201 14.49 5.96 8.04
N ASP A 202 15.34 6.71 7.37
CA ASP A 202 16.80 6.51 7.37
C ASP A 202 17.49 7.73 8.04
N VAL A 203 18.71 7.54 8.55
CA VAL A 203 19.45 8.62 9.21
C VAL A 203 19.81 9.76 8.26
N ASP A 204 19.96 9.46 6.96
CA ASP A 204 20.35 10.39 5.90
C ASP A 204 19.13 11.00 5.16
N THR A 205 17.91 10.77 5.67
CA THR A 205 16.66 11.34 5.14
C THR A 205 15.95 12.27 6.12
N GLN A 206 16.66 12.71 7.16
CA GLN A 206 16.12 13.61 8.19
C GLN A 206 15.60 14.94 7.64
N ASP A 207 16.16 15.42 6.52
CA ASP A 207 15.71 16.61 5.81
C ASP A 207 14.25 16.52 5.33
N LEU A 208 13.73 15.30 5.11
CA LEU A 208 12.35 15.08 4.68
C LEU A 208 11.36 14.99 5.84
N LEU A 209 11.83 14.79 7.07
CA LEU A 209 10.95 14.51 8.22
C LEU A 209 9.95 15.61 8.53
N PRO A 210 10.30 16.92 8.53
CA PRO A 210 9.33 17.97 8.80
C PRO A 210 8.13 17.90 7.83
N GLY A 211 8.41 17.74 6.52
CA GLY A 211 7.37 17.63 5.50
C GLY A 211 6.53 16.36 5.62
N VAL A 212 7.17 15.22 5.92
CA VAL A 212 6.44 13.95 6.14
C VAL A 212 5.55 14.01 7.38
N ILE A 213 6.04 14.61 8.47
CA ILE A 213 5.26 14.80 9.70
C ILE A 213 4.07 15.71 9.43
N GLN A 214 4.26 16.82 8.71
CA GLN A 214 3.18 17.71 8.31
C GLN A 214 2.10 16.95 7.51
N CYS A 215 2.51 16.14 6.54
CA CYS A 215 1.58 15.34 5.74
C CYS A 215 0.83 14.31 6.61
N ALA A 216 1.50 13.66 7.56
CA ALA A 216 0.87 12.72 8.48
C ALA A 216 -0.16 13.40 9.40
N ILE A 217 0.13 14.60 9.89
CA ILE A 217 -0.81 15.41 10.70
C ILE A 217 -2.03 15.82 9.86
N LYS A 218 -1.82 16.31 8.63
CA LYS A 218 -2.90 16.64 7.69
C LYS A 218 -3.81 15.44 7.40
N LEU A 219 -3.22 14.28 7.15
CA LEU A 219 -3.97 13.03 6.99
C LEU A 219 -4.77 12.68 8.25
N GLY A 220 -4.20 12.91 9.44
CA GLY A 220 -4.89 12.79 10.71
C GLY A 220 -6.17 13.63 10.76
N TRP A 221 -6.07 14.91 10.39
CA TRP A 221 -7.22 15.80 10.32
C TRP A 221 -8.26 15.34 9.31
N ALA A 222 -7.84 15.00 8.08
CA ALA A 222 -8.73 14.55 7.03
C ALA A 222 -9.56 13.33 7.44
N VAL A 223 -8.93 12.35 8.11
CA VAL A 223 -9.61 11.14 8.56
C VAL A 223 -10.52 11.40 9.76
N LEU A 224 -10.07 12.17 10.77
CA LEU A 224 -10.86 12.41 11.99
C LEU A 224 -12.05 13.35 11.77
N LEU A 225 -11.97 14.25 10.79
CA LEU A 225 -13.08 15.13 10.43
C LEU A 225 -14.03 14.48 9.40
N SER A 226 -13.70 13.28 8.90
CA SER A 226 -14.53 12.58 7.94
C SER A 226 -15.80 12.04 8.59
N PRO A 227 -16.99 12.40 8.07
CA PRO A 227 -18.28 11.96 8.63
C PRO A 227 -18.55 10.47 8.42
N ASP A 228 -17.80 9.81 7.54
CA ASP A 228 -18.03 8.42 7.15
C ASP A 228 -17.24 7.41 8.01
N PHE A 229 -16.57 7.87 9.08
CA PHE A 229 -15.58 7.07 9.78
C PHE A 229 -15.98 6.69 11.21
N ASP A 230 -16.90 5.73 11.37
CA ASP A 230 -17.40 5.35 12.70
C ASP A 230 -16.80 4.06 13.32
N ASN A 231 -16.31 3.10 12.52
CA ASN A 231 -16.01 1.75 13.06
C ASN A 231 -14.54 1.46 13.43
N ASP A 232 -13.56 2.29 13.07
CA ASP A 232 -12.13 1.97 13.25
C ASP A 232 -11.25 3.17 13.70
N ILE A 233 -11.84 4.23 14.25
CA ILE A 233 -11.09 5.43 14.70
C ILE A 233 -9.96 5.07 15.67
N GLY A 234 -10.23 4.19 16.64
CA GLY A 234 -9.22 3.80 17.64
C GLY A 234 -7.95 3.21 17.01
N THR A 235 -8.11 2.32 16.04
CA THR A 235 -6.99 1.71 15.30
C THR A 235 -6.21 2.75 14.50
N PHE A 236 -6.91 3.65 13.82
CA PHE A 236 -6.27 4.73 13.06
C PHE A 236 -5.47 5.65 13.97
N VAL A 237 -6.07 6.15 15.06
CA VAL A 237 -5.41 7.04 16.04
C VAL A 237 -4.16 6.39 16.60
N GLN A 238 -4.24 5.11 17.00
CA GLN A 238 -3.07 4.37 17.49
C GLN A 238 -1.95 4.33 16.45
N VAL A 239 -2.28 4.03 15.19
CA VAL A 239 -1.29 3.95 14.10
C VAL A 239 -0.69 5.31 13.78
N LEU A 240 -1.49 6.38 13.75
CA LEU A 240 -1.03 7.74 13.49
C LEU A 240 0.01 8.18 14.52
N PHE A 241 -0.31 8.08 15.81
CA PHE A 241 0.61 8.49 16.87
C PHE A 241 1.84 7.59 16.95
N GLN A 242 1.69 6.29 16.68
CA GLN A 242 2.84 5.39 16.57
C GLN A 242 3.73 5.76 15.38
N ALA A 243 3.16 6.13 14.23
CA ALA A 243 3.91 6.57 13.06
C ALA A 243 4.67 7.86 13.34
N LEU A 244 4.01 8.88 13.92
CA LEU A 244 4.64 10.14 14.33
C LEU A 244 5.81 9.91 15.29
N ARG A 245 5.63 9.02 16.29
CA ARG A 245 6.69 8.62 17.20
C ARG A 245 7.86 7.98 16.46
N MET A 246 7.59 7.04 15.55
CA MET A 246 8.63 6.31 14.81
C MET A 246 9.38 7.19 13.81
N LEU A 247 8.75 8.23 13.24
CA LEU A 247 9.44 9.23 12.40
C LEU A 247 10.48 10.04 13.21
N ILE A 248 10.18 10.34 14.47
CA ILE A 248 11.06 11.10 15.38
C ILE A 248 12.09 10.19 16.05
N SER A 249 11.73 8.93 16.32
CA SER A 249 12.56 7.95 17.01
C SER A 249 12.38 6.56 16.39
N PRO A 250 13.02 6.30 15.23
CA PRO A 250 12.95 5.01 14.56
C PRO A 250 13.61 3.93 15.42
N THR A 251 12.98 2.75 15.52
CA THR A 251 13.46 1.65 16.36
C THR A 251 14.63 0.88 15.73
N HIS A 252 14.74 0.92 14.40
CA HIS A 252 15.64 0.10 13.61
C HIS A 252 16.96 0.81 13.22
N THR A 253 17.07 2.11 13.47
CA THR A 253 18.22 2.93 13.07
C THR A 253 19.08 3.21 14.30
N ARG A 254 20.23 2.53 14.47
CA ARG A 254 21.12 2.71 15.64
C ARG A 254 22.55 3.07 15.23
N PRO A 255 23.14 4.17 15.75
CA PRO A 255 22.55 5.22 16.60
C PRO A 255 21.83 6.30 15.77
N TYR A 256 20.55 6.57 16.06
CA TYR A 256 19.78 7.65 15.43
C TYR A 256 19.62 8.85 16.37
N ARG A 257 19.95 10.04 15.87
CA ARG A 257 19.74 11.29 16.59
C ARG A 257 19.35 12.38 15.61
N LEU A 258 18.24 13.05 15.90
CA LEU A 258 17.80 14.21 15.12
C LEU A 258 18.84 15.34 15.16
N LEU A 259 19.17 15.85 13.98
CA LEU A 259 19.98 17.05 13.81
C LEU A 259 19.28 18.25 14.49
N PRO A 260 20.02 19.18 15.14
CA PRO A 260 19.40 20.29 15.87
C PRO A 260 18.44 21.13 15.05
N HIS A 261 18.79 21.46 13.80
CA HIS A 261 17.93 22.27 12.93
C HIS A 261 16.66 21.51 12.48
N ILE A 262 16.77 20.20 12.23
CA ILE A 262 15.61 19.35 11.91
C ILE A 262 14.65 19.29 13.09
N ARG A 263 15.18 19.20 14.32
CA ARG A 263 14.35 19.23 15.53
C ARG A 263 13.54 20.53 15.62
N THR A 264 14.16 21.67 15.35
CA THR A 264 13.47 22.96 15.36
C THR A 264 12.35 22.98 14.32
N GLN A 265 12.63 22.56 13.09
CA GLN A 265 11.62 22.49 12.02
C GLN A 265 10.46 21.55 12.35
N ILE A 266 10.73 20.40 13.00
CA ILE A 266 9.67 19.49 13.44
C ILE A 266 8.79 20.15 14.50
N VAL A 267 9.37 20.91 15.45
CA VAL A 267 8.59 21.64 16.46
C VAL A 267 7.73 22.72 15.81
N GLU A 268 8.26 23.45 14.84
CA GLU A 268 7.51 24.44 14.04
C GLU A 268 6.33 23.77 13.32
N VAL A 269 6.56 22.66 12.63
CA VAL A 269 5.49 21.90 11.94
C VAL A 269 4.41 21.42 12.91
N ILE A 270 4.78 20.89 14.07
CA ILE A 270 3.83 20.43 15.11
C ILE A 270 2.94 21.59 15.57
N HIS A 271 3.51 22.79 15.71
CA HIS A 271 2.77 23.98 16.10
C HIS A 271 1.89 24.49 14.96
N GLU A 272 2.40 24.63 13.74
CA GLU A 272 1.68 25.19 12.58
C GLU A 272 0.59 24.27 12.03
N SER A 273 0.67 22.97 12.30
CA SER A 273 -0.30 21.97 11.80
C SER A 273 -1.34 21.58 12.86
N ASP A 274 -1.42 22.33 13.97
CA ASP A 274 -2.37 22.12 15.07
C ASP A 274 -2.35 20.68 15.63
N ALA A 275 -1.16 20.07 15.75
CA ALA A 275 -1.04 18.68 16.17
C ALA A 275 -1.52 18.43 17.62
N LEU A 276 -1.47 19.46 18.47
CA LEU A 276 -2.03 19.39 19.83
C LEU A 276 -3.56 19.33 19.80
N ASP A 277 -4.19 20.14 18.95
CA ASP A 277 -5.65 20.13 18.79
C ASP A 277 -6.10 18.82 18.13
N LEU A 278 -5.32 18.29 17.18
CA LEU A 278 -5.54 16.97 16.61
C LEU A 278 -5.51 15.88 17.70
N THR A 279 -4.56 15.98 18.63
CA THR A 279 -4.44 15.05 19.76
C THR A 279 -5.65 15.15 20.67
N ALA A 280 -6.08 16.35 21.03
CA ALA A 280 -7.29 16.55 21.83
C ALA A 280 -8.53 15.99 21.13
N HIS A 281 -8.67 16.25 19.83
CA HIS A 281 -9.76 15.75 19.01
C HIS A 281 -9.78 14.22 18.92
N ALA A 282 -8.61 13.60 18.71
CA ALA A 282 -8.46 12.15 18.71
C ALA A 282 -8.85 11.54 20.06
N LEU A 283 -8.44 12.14 21.18
CA LEU A 283 -8.79 11.68 22.53
C LEU A 283 -10.30 11.74 22.80
N ILE A 284 -11.01 12.73 22.25
CA ILE A 284 -12.47 12.82 22.37
C ILE A 284 -13.16 11.67 21.61
N HIS A 285 -12.63 11.28 20.46
CA HIS A 285 -13.22 10.24 19.61
C HIS A 285 -12.84 8.82 20.04
N VAL A 286 -11.70 8.64 20.70
CA VAL A 286 -11.30 7.34 21.27
C VAL A 286 -12.00 7.17 22.62
N ASN A 287 -13.18 6.54 22.57
CA ASN A 287 -14.00 6.28 23.75
C ASN A 287 -13.21 5.40 24.76
N PRO A 288 -12.99 5.84 26.02
CA PRO A 288 -12.22 5.07 27.00
C PRO A 288 -12.90 3.76 27.43
N SER A 289 -14.18 3.59 27.09
CA SER A 289 -15.02 2.46 27.49
C SER A 289 -14.84 1.19 26.65
N SER A 290 -14.10 1.26 25.54
CA SER A 290 -13.93 0.17 24.56
C SER A 290 -12.47 -0.29 24.47
N SER A 291 -11.83 -0.50 25.62
CA SER A 291 -10.61 -1.30 25.72
C SER A 291 -10.98 -2.69 26.25
N PRO A 292 -10.47 -3.79 25.68
CA PRO A 292 -10.65 -5.13 26.24
C PRO A 292 -9.99 -5.29 27.62
#